data_AF-A0A226D7V0-F1
#
_entry.id   AF-A0A226D7V0-F1
#
_cell.length_a   1.000
_cell.length_b   1.000
_cell.length_c   1.000
_cell.angle_alpha   90.00
_cell.angle_beta   90.00
_cell.angle_gamma   90.00
#
_symmetry.space_group_name_H-M   'P 1'
#
loop_
_entity.id
_entity.type
_entity.pdbx_description
1 polymer ?
#
loop_
_entity_poly.entity_id
_entity_poly.type
_entity_poly.pdbx_seq_one_letter_code
_entity_poly.pdbx_strand_id
1 'polypeptide(L)'
;MAPFYVTSSFQEHASKLGTFTECPIQWDGKRECLRYKSSVGNFKVKMWHFNVFLTIDLATDGALFYNFFQIGRSTLAKPYMPLPIALILALLGVLTFYVSLNHVMVTLYGKEAVNGWNEILKIEGQLVKGMHTAIENGATMIVNSDAALTATLLFIIRNFSMYPYLLVPSELFMEFDAFHYPLRDMNRTCEFSQVTLVILNVLHFTILTVNAFEASRIMPLVILIFISMLNLMKTIFSTCHTNRNDVLSQWRE
;
A
#
# COMPACT_ATOMS: atom_id res chain seq x y z
N MET A 1 11.83 -21.64 -0.14
CA MET A 1 10.40 -21.70 0.17
C MET A 1 10.14 -20.52 1.07
N ALA A 2 9.15 -19.71 0.73
CA ALA A 2 8.85 -18.54 1.54
C ALA A 2 8.14 -18.95 2.84
N PRO A 3 8.28 -18.20 3.94
CA PRO A 3 7.52 -18.45 5.16
C PRO A 3 6.00 -18.44 4.91
N PHE A 4 5.25 -19.24 5.66
CA PHE A 4 3.80 -19.37 5.44
C PHE A 4 3.05 -18.04 5.59
N TYR A 5 3.44 -17.19 6.54
CA TYR A 5 2.84 -15.87 6.71
C TYR A 5 3.06 -14.97 5.49
N VAL A 6 4.17 -15.13 4.77
CA VAL A 6 4.45 -14.42 3.51
C VAL A 6 3.56 -14.97 2.40
N THR A 7 3.59 -16.28 2.16
CA THR A 7 2.84 -16.88 1.05
C THR A 7 1.34 -16.62 1.16
N SER A 8 0.77 -16.86 2.34
CA SER A 8 -0.67 -16.69 2.60
C SER A 8 -1.12 -15.23 2.47
N SER A 9 -0.37 -14.27 3.03
CA SER A 9 -0.75 -12.86 3.01
C SER A 9 -0.58 -12.23 1.62
N PHE A 10 0.51 -12.50 0.91
CA PHE A 10 0.67 -11.98 -0.46
C PHE A 10 -0.31 -12.63 -1.45
N GLN A 11 -0.68 -13.90 -1.24
CA GLN A 11 -1.72 -14.55 -2.04
C GLN A 11 -3.11 -13.97 -1.76
N GLU A 12 -3.45 -13.71 -0.50
CA GLU A 12 -4.71 -13.03 -0.14
C GLU A 12 -4.75 -11.64 -0.78
N HIS A 13 -3.68 -10.85 -0.67
CA HIS A 13 -3.56 -9.53 -1.31
C HIS A 13 -3.81 -9.62 -2.82
N ALA A 14 -3.11 -10.51 -3.52
CA ALA A 14 -3.26 -10.70 -4.96
C ALA A 14 -4.69 -11.12 -5.34
N SER A 15 -5.35 -11.94 -4.52
CA SER A 15 -6.72 -12.42 -4.79
C SER A 15 -7.80 -11.37 -4.53
N LYS A 16 -7.65 -10.55 -3.49
CA LYS A 16 -8.66 -9.57 -3.05
C LYS A 16 -8.52 -8.21 -3.71
N LEU A 17 -7.30 -7.83 -4.05
CA LEU A 17 -6.95 -6.50 -4.58
C LEU A 17 -6.45 -6.57 -6.04
N GLY A 18 -6.65 -7.69 -6.71
CA GLY A 18 -6.50 -7.81 -8.15
C GLY A 18 -7.65 -7.11 -8.87
N THR A 19 -7.36 -6.02 -9.59
CA THR A 19 -8.36 -5.21 -10.32
C THR A 19 -8.06 -5.17 -11.82
N PHE A 20 -8.82 -4.35 -12.57
CA PHE A 20 -8.69 -4.20 -14.02
C PHE A 20 -7.31 -3.71 -14.48
N THR A 21 -6.63 -2.92 -13.65
CA THR A 21 -5.24 -2.48 -13.85
C THR A 21 -4.27 -3.37 -13.09
N GLU A 22 -3.03 -3.48 -13.56
CA GLU A 22 -2.02 -4.33 -12.92
C GLU A 22 -0.93 -3.48 -12.26
N CYS A 23 -0.85 -3.51 -10.93
CA CYS A 23 0.31 -2.97 -10.21
C CYS A 23 1.60 -3.67 -10.71
N PRO A 24 2.72 -2.93 -10.93
CA PRO A 24 3.98 -3.50 -11.40
C PRO A 24 4.53 -4.60 -10.49
N ILE A 25 4.34 -4.49 -9.19
CA ILE A 25 4.79 -5.47 -8.19
C ILE A 25 3.65 -6.45 -7.93
N GLN A 26 3.87 -7.74 -8.22
CA GLN A 26 2.87 -8.79 -8.04
C GLN A 26 3.48 -10.01 -7.37
N TRP A 27 2.64 -10.74 -6.63
CA TRP A 27 2.97 -12.05 -6.08
C TRP A 27 2.89 -13.13 -7.17
N ASP A 28 3.96 -13.91 -7.33
CA ASP A 28 3.96 -15.13 -8.15
C ASP A 28 3.81 -16.35 -7.23
N GLY A 29 2.57 -16.80 -7.05
CA GLY A 29 2.25 -17.93 -6.17
C GLY A 29 2.89 -19.27 -6.60
N LYS A 30 3.30 -19.43 -7.86
CA LYS A 30 4.00 -20.66 -8.30
C LYS A 30 5.47 -20.66 -7.87
N ARG A 31 6.08 -19.48 -7.85
CA ARG A 31 7.50 -19.30 -7.48
C ARG A 31 7.67 -18.86 -6.02
N GLU A 32 6.58 -18.56 -5.34
CA GLU A 32 6.55 -18.01 -3.99
C GLU A 32 7.44 -16.76 -3.87
N CYS A 33 7.39 -15.86 -4.84
CA CYS A 33 8.24 -14.68 -4.88
C CYS A 33 7.51 -13.45 -5.43
N LEU A 34 8.06 -12.26 -5.18
CA LEU A 34 7.59 -11.05 -5.83
C LEU A 34 8.14 -10.98 -7.27
N ARG A 35 7.34 -10.47 -8.19
CA ARG A 35 7.72 -10.23 -9.58
C ARG A 35 7.43 -8.79 -9.95
N TYR A 36 8.44 -8.14 -10.51
CA TYR A 36 8.27 -6.84 -11.15
C TYR A 36 7.90 -7.04 -12.63
N LYS A 37 6.78 -6.46 -13.05
CA LYS A 37 6.32 -6.41 -14.44
C LYS A 37 6.66 -5.04 -15.02
N SER A 38 7.50 -5.01 -16.05
CA SER A 38 7.81 -3.78 -16.79
C SER A 38 6.59 -3.25 -17.53
N SER A 39 6.51 -1.93 -17.66
CA SER A 39 5.52 -1.24 -18.49
C SER A 39 5.76 -1.46 -20.00
N VAL A 40 6.98 -1.80 -20.42
CA VAL A 40 7.31 -2.06 -21.82
C VAL A 40 6.56 -3.31 -22.31
N GLY A 41 5.64 -3.12 -23.26
CA GLY A 41 4.80 -4.20 -23.79
C GLY A 41 3.63 -4.64 -22.89
N ASN A 42 3.48 -4.09 -21.68
CA ASN A 42 2.38 -4.43 -20.78
C ASN A 42 1.39 -3.27 -20.63
N PHE A 43 0.31 -3.30 -21.42
CA PHE A 43 -0.71 -2.26 -21.43
C PHE A 43 -1.39 -2.06 -20.06
N LYS A 44 -1.64 -3.14 -19.31
CA LYS A 44 -2.31 -3.04 -18.00
C LYS A 44 -1.46 -2.32 -16.96
N VAL A 45 -0.14 -2.53 -16.99
CA VAL A 45 0.80 -1.79 -16.13
C VAL A 45 0.91 -0.33 -16.56
N LYS A 46 0.90 -0.04 -17.87
CA LYS A 46 0.84 1.35 -18.35
C LYS A 46 -0.44 2.05 -17.89
N MET A 47 -1.60 1.39 -18.01
CA MET A 47 -2.87 1.92 -17.53
C MET A 47 -2.87 2.14 -16.02
N TRP A 48 -2.20 1.29 -15.26
CA TRP A 48 -2.02 1.51 -13.83
C TRP A 48 -1.28 2.82 -13.53
N HIS A 49 -0.08 3.00 -14.11
CA HIS A 49 0.69 4.24 -13.94
C HIS A 49 -0.08 5.46 -14.40
N PHE A 50 -0.77 5.37 -15.55
CA PHE A 50 -1.57 6.47 -16.07
C PHE A 50 -2.71 6.84 -15.12
N ASN A 51 -3.45 5.85 -14.60
CA ASN A 51 -4.54 6.09 -13.66
C ASN A 51 -4.02 6.73 -12.38
N VAL A 52 -3.01 6.14 -11.73
CA VAL A 52 -2.46 6.67 -10.48
C VAL A 52 -1.89 8.07 -10.67
N PHE A 53 -1.14 8.31 -11.76
CA PHE A 53 -0.63 9.64 -12.08
C PHE A 53 -1.74 10.68 -12.29
N LEU A 54 -2.75 10.33 -13.10
CA LEU A 54 -3.80 11.27 -13.44
C LEU A 54 -4.72 11.57 -12.25
N THR A 55 -5.16 10.53 -11.53
CA THR A 55 -6.21 10.67 -10.51
C THR A 55 -5.65 11.01 -9.13
N ILE A 56 -4.51 10.44 -8.75
CA ILE A 56 -3.88 10.67 -7.44
C ILE A 56 -2.87 11.81 -7.53
N ASP A 57 -1.77 11.62 -8.28
CA ASP A 57 -0.63 12.54 -8.28
C ASP A 57 -0.96 13.94 -8.85
N LEU A 58 -1.92 14.01 -9.78
CA LEU A 58 -2.31 15.27 -10.42
C LEU A 58 -3.62 15.82 -9.86
N ALA A 59 -4.72 15.08 -10.01
CA ALA A 59 -6.04 15.60 -9.67
C ALA A 59 -6.24 15.74 -8.15
N THR A 60 -6.01 14.68 -7.36
CA THR A 60 -6.22 14.73 -5.91
C THR A 60 -5.18 15.57 -5.20
N ASP A 61 -3.90 15.39 -5.50
CA ASP A 61 -2.85 16.23 -4.90
C ASP A 61 -3.04 17.72 -5.26
N GLY A 62 -3.47 18.03 -6.49
CA GLY A 62 -3.83 19.39 -6.89
C GLY A 62 -5.03 19.96 -6.11
N ALA A 63 -6.09 19.16 -5.94
CA ALA A 63 -7.27 19.56 -5.17
C ALA A 63 -6.95 19.76 -3.68
N LEU A 64 -6.16 18.87 -3.09
CA LEU A 64 -5.67 19.01 -1.71
C LEU A 64 -4.80 20.25 -1.55
N PHE A 65 -3.88 20.50 -2.49
CA PHE A 65 -3.03 21.69 -2.47
C PHE A 65 -3.87 22.97 -2.52
N TYR A 66 -4.89 23.03 -3.39
CA TYR A 66 -5.84 24.14 -3.43
C TYR A 66 -6.54 24.33 -2.09
N ASN A 67 -7.05 23.25 -1.48
CA ASN A 67 -7.71 23.33 -0.18
C ASN A 67 -6.78 23.84 0.92
N PHE A 68 -5.54 23.33 1.01
CA PHE A 68 -4.57 23.80 1.99
C PHE A 68 -4.19 25.27 1.78
N PHE A 69 -4.07 25.71 0.54
CA PHE A 69 -3.85 27.11 0.22
C PHE A 69 -5.02 27.98 0.69
N GLN A 70 -6.26 27.56 0.45
CA GLN A 70 -7.45 28.30 0.90
C GLN A 70 -7.60 28.31 2.43
N ILE A 71 -7.29 27.19 3.10
CA ILE A 71 -7.24 27.12 4.57
C ILE A 71 -6.19 28.10 5.10
N GLY A 72 -4.98 28.10 4.55
CA GLY A 72 -3.89 28.99 4.97
C GLY A 72 -4.18 30.48 4.74
N ARG A 73 -5.01 30.81 3.75
CA ARG A 73 -5.49 32.19 3.49
C ARG A 73 -6.68 32.60 4.35
N SER A 74 -7.36 31.65 4.98
CA SER A 74 -8.54 31.92 5.79
C SER A 74 -8.16 32.48 7.17
N THR A 75 -9.07 33.20 7.80
CA THR A 75 -8.87 33.73 9.16
C THR A 75 -9.72 32.95 10.15
N LEU A 76 -9.36 32.97 11.43
CA LEU A 76 -10.15 32.32 12.48
C LEU A 76 -11.60 32.85 12.55
N ALA A 77 -11.82 34.12 12.19
CA ALA A 77 -13.15 34.73 12.15
C ALA A 77 -13.98 34.29 10.93
N LYS A 78 -13.33 33.84 9.85
CA LYS A 78 -13.98 33.39 8.62
C LYS A 78 -13.22 32.19 8.05
N PRO A 79 -13.34 31.01 8.69
CA PRO A 79 -12.66 29.82 8.23
C PRO A 79 -13.20 29.39 6.86
N TYR A 80 -12.33 28.87 5.99
CA TYR A 80 -12.73 28.35 4.69
C TYR A 80 -13.64 27.11 4.80
N MET A 81 -13.40 26.29 5.82
CA MET A 81 -14.16 25.10 6.15
C MET A 81 -14.14 24.82 7.67
N PRO A 82 -15.10 24.05 8.21
CA PRO A 82 -15.09 23.60 9.61
C PRO A 82 -13.81 22.84 9.97
N LEU A 83 -13.33 23.03 11.21
CA LEU A 83 -12.11 22.36 11.71
C LEU A 83 -12.14 20.83 11.57
N PRO A 84 -13.23 20.11 11.89
CA PRO A 84 -13.25 18.65 11.72
C PRO A 84 -12.99 18.21 10.28
N ILE A 85 -13.54 18.94 9.29
CA ILE A 85 -13.34 18.65 7.87
C ILE A 85 -11.90 18.96 7.46
N ALA A 86 -11.33 20.07 7.94
CA ALA A 86 -9.93 20.40 7.70
C ALA A 86 -8.98 19.32 8.24
N LEU A 87 -9.28 18.73 9.41
CA LEU A 87 -8.49 17.63 9.98
C LEU A 87 -8.63 16.34 9.16
N ILE A 88 -9.84 16.02 8.68
CA ILE A 88 -10.07 14.88 7.79
C ILE A 88 -9.29 15.06 6.48
N LEU A 89 -9.34 16.24 5.87
CA LEU A 89 -8.58 16.54 4.65
C LEU A 89 -7.06 16.55 4.89
N ALA A 90 -6.60 16.97 6.06
CA ALA A 90 -5.19 16.85 6.43
C ALA A 90 -4.74 15.38 6.50
N LEU A 91 -5.54 14.52 7.12
CA LEU A 91 -5.28 13.07 7.15
C LEU A 91 -5.31 12.48 5.73
N LEU A 92 -6.32 12.80 4.94
CA LEU A 92 -6.43 12.38 3.54
C LEU A 92 -5.22 12.85 2.73
N GLY A 93 -4.73 14.07 2.99
CA GLY A 93 -3.54 14.61 2.36
C GLY A 93 -2.28 13.83 2.70
N VAL A 94 -2.07 13.45 3.96
CA VAL A 94 -0.93 12.61 4.36
C VAL A 94 -1.00 11.23 3.70
N LEU A 95 -2.19 10.61 3.67
CA LEU A 95 -2.40 9.30 3.04
C LEU A 95 -2.17 9.36 1.52
N THR A 96 -2.71 10.38 0.86
CA THR A 96 -2.55 10.59 -0.58
C THR A 96 -1.09 10.83 -0.93
N PHE A 97 -0.41 11.73 -0.20
CA PHE A 97 1.02 11.97 -0.37
C PHE A 97 1.85 10.69 -0.23
N TYR A 98 1.52 9.84 0.75
CA TYR A 98 2.19 8.56 0.90
C TYR A 98 1.96 7.62 -0.30
N VAL A 99 0.75 7.61 -0.86
CA VAL A 99 0.45 6.83 -2.08
C VAL A 99 1.22 7.38 -3.28
N SER A 100 1.26 8.71 -3.49
CA SER A 100 2.02 9.37 -4.56
C SER A 100 3.51 9.05 -4.44
N LEU A 101 4.08 9.12 -3.23
CA LEU A 101 5.47 8.71 -2.98
C LEU A 101 5.72 7.25 -3.35
N ASN A 102 4.81 6.34 -2.97
CA ASN A 102 4.95 4.93 -3.33
C ASN A 102 4.82 4.70 -4.83
N HIS A 103 3.96 5.44 -5.53
CA HIS A 103 3.88 5.39 -6.98
C HIS A 103 5.23 5.76 -7.63
N VAL A 104 5.86 6.85 -7.17
CA VAL A 104 7.20 7.25 -7.62
C VAL A 104 8.24 6.18 -7.29
N MET A 105 8.25 5.65 -6.06
CA MET A 105 9.20 4.63 -5.62
C MET A 105 9.07 3.33 -6.42
N VAL A 106 7.84 2.88 -6.70
CA VAL A 106 7.59 1.70 -7.54
C VAL A 106 8.03 1.94 -8.99
N THR A 107 7.84 3.16 -9.50
CA THR A 107 8.22 3.54 -10.86
C THR A 107 9.73 3.56 -11.04
N LEU A 108 10.47 4.15 -10.10
CA LEU A 108 11.93 4.34 -10.19
C LEU A 108 12.73 3.14 -9.68
N TYR A 109 12.28 2.50 -8.60
CA TYR A 109 13.04 1.50 -7.86
C TYR A 109 12.31 0.17 -7.66
N GLY A 110 11.12 -0.01 -8.24
CA GLY A 110 10.30 -1.20 -7.98
C GLY A 110 10.97 -2.50 -8.40
N LYS A 111 11.80 -2.48 -9.45
CA LYS A 111 12.54 -3.67 -9.91
C LYS A 111 13.61 -4.08 -8.91
N GLU A 112 14.42 -3.12 -8.46
CA GLU A 112 15.51 -3.30 -7.51
C GLU A 112 14.95 -3.71 -6.14
N ALA A 113 13.85 -3.08 -5.70
CA ALA A 113 13.16 -3.44 -4.45
C ALA A 113 12.67 -4.89 -4.47
N VAL A 114 12.03 -5.33 -5.56
CA VAL A 114 11.57 -6.72 -5.71
C VAL A 114 12.75 -7.69 -5.72
N ASN A 115 13.83 -7.36 -6.45
CA ASN A 115 15.02 -8.21 -6.47
C ASN A 115 15.65 -8.33 -5.08
N GLY A 116 15.84 -7.21 -4.37
CA GLY A 116 16.40 -7.19 -3.03
C GLY A 116 15.56 -8.00 -2.03
N TRP A 117 14.23 -7.82 -2.06
CA TRP A 117 13.33 -8.59 -1.21
C TRP A 117 13.39 -10.10 -1.51
N ASN A 118 13.43 -10.48 -2.79
CA ASN A 118 13.55 -11.89 -3.19
C ASN A 118 14.90 -12.51 -2.79
N GLU A 119 16.01 -11.77 -2.82
CA GLU A 119 17.30 -12.27 -2.36
C GLU A 119 17.31 -12.50 -0.84
N ILE A 120 16.74 -11.58 -0.05
CA ILE A 120 16.57 -11.77 1.40
C ILE A 120 15.78 -13.05 1.69
N LEU A 121 14.68 -13.25 0.97
CA LEU A 121 13.86 -14.46 1.08
C LEU A 121 14.63 -15.74 0.74
N LYS A 122 15.49 -15.70 -0.28
CA LYS A 122 16.37 -16.84 -0.63
C LYS A 122 17.38 -17.15 0.47
N ILE A 123 18.01 -16.11 1.05
CA ILE A 123 18.98 -16.25 2.15
C ILE A 123 18.32 -16.91 3.35
N GLU A 124 17.15 -16.42 3.78
CA GLU A 124 16.39 -17.05 4.87
C GLU A 124 16.07 -18.52 4.54
N GLY A 125 15.57 -18.79 3.34
CA GLY A 125 15.24 -20.15 2.92
C GLY A 125 16.44 -21.11 2.90
N GLN A 126 17.66 -20.61 2.68
CA GLN A 126 18.90 -21.39 2.78
C GLN A 126 19.31 -21.64 4.24
N LEU A 127 19.22 -20.60 5.08
CA LEU A 127 19.56 -20.67 6.51
C LEU A 127 18.64 -21.65 7.26
N VAL A 128 17.32 -21.56 7.03
CA VAL A 128 16.33 -22.45 7.68
C VAL A 128 16.53 -23.91 7.25
N LYS A 129 16.83 -24.15 5.97
CA LYS A 129 17.11 -25.50 5.47
C LYS A 129 18.35 -26.11 6.11
N GLY A 130 19.44 -25.33 6.23
CA GLY A 130 20.67 -25.80 6.90
C GLY A 130 20.45 -26.13 8.38
N MET A 131 19.59 -25.37 9.05
CA MET A 131 19.25 -25.59 10.46
C MET A 131 18.38 -26.84 10.67
N HIS A 132 17.41 -27.12 9.78
CA HIS A 132 16.59 -28.33 9.89
C HIS A 132 17.38 -29.63 9.72
N THR A 133 18.46 -29.64 8.92
CA THR A 133 19.39 -30.78 8.88
C THR A 133 20.19 -30.99 10.17
N ALA A 134 20.27 -29.99 11.04
CA ALA A 134 20.99 -30.06 12.32
C ALA A 134 20.07 -30.33 13.53
N ILE A 135 18.78 -30.01 13.43
CA ILE A 135 17.80 -30.04 14.54
C ILE A 135 16.67 -31.04 14.27
N GLU A 136 17.01 -32.27 13.86
CA GLU A 136 16.03 -33.38 13.88
C GLU A 136 15.80 -33.94 15.29
N ASN A 137 16.47 -33.42 16.33
CA ASN A 137 16.47 -34.01 17.67
C ASN A 137 15.91 -33.14 18.82
N GLY A 138 15.28 -31.97 18.59
CA GLY A 138 14.82 -31.17 19.74
C GLY A 138 13.86 -30.02 19.47
N ALA A 139 12.60 -30.25 19.85
CA ALA A 139 11.58 -29.31 20.36
C ALA A 139 11.01 -28.17 19.47
N THR A 140 9.71 -28.37 19.23
CA THR A 140 8.61 -27.51 18.74
C THR A 140 8.32 -26.25 19.57
N MET A 141 8.99 -25.12 19.32
CA MET A 141 8.59 -23.83 19.96
C MET A 141 8.39 -22.63 19.02
N ILE A 142 8.72 -22.74 17.72
CA ILE A 142 8.64 -21.62 16.76
C ILE A 142 7.23 -21.44 16.14
N VAL A 143 6.34 -22.43 16.25
CA VAL A 143 5.10 -22.50 15.45
C VAL A 143 4.04 -21.45 15.84
N ASN A 144 4.05 -20.93 17.08
CA ASN A 144 2.95 -20.08 17.58
C ASN A 144 3.06 -18.59 17.18
N SER A 145 4.25 -18.04 16.95
CA SER A 145 4.39 -16.62 16.55
C SER A 145 3.87 -16.33 15.15
N ASP A 146 3.99 -17.31 14.26
CA ASP A 146 3.71 -17.14 12.85
C ASP A 146 2.20 -17.12 12.57
N ALA A 147 1.40 -17.82 13.39
CA ALA A 147 -0.05 -17.82 13.27
C ALA A 147 -0.68 -16.45 13.58
N ALA A 148 -0.24 -15.80 14.67
CA ALA A 148 -0.74 -14.47 15.05
C ALA A 148 -0.36 -13.40 14.02
N LEU A 149 0.88 -13.44 13.53
CA LEU A 149 1.36 -12.54 12.47
C LEU A 149 0.55 -12.75 11.18
N THR A 150 0.35 -14.01 10.76
CA THR A 150 -0.45 -14.35 9.58
C THR A 150 -1.86 -13.80 9.71
N ALA A 151 -2.53 -14.06 10.84
CA ALA A 151 -3.88 -13.57 11.09
C ALA A 151 -3.96 -12.04 11.04
N THR A 152 -2.96 -11.35 11.60
CA THR A 152 -2.87 -9.88 11.58
C THR A 152 -2.72 -9.34 10.15
N LEU A 153 -1.83 -9.92 9.34
CA LEU A 153 -1.63 -9.49 7.95
C LEU A 153 -2.88 -9.74 7.10
N LEU A 154 -3.51 -10.91 7.26
CA LEU A 154 -4.79 -11.22 6.59
C LEU A 154 -5.89 -10.26 6.99
N PHE A 155 -5.99 -9.92 8.29
CA PHE A 155 -6.94 -8.92 8.76
C PHE A 155 -6.71 -7.57 8.10
N ILE A 156 -5.46 -7.09 8.05
CA ILE A 156 -5.11 -5.83 7.37
C ILE A 156 -5.57 -5.84 5.92
N ILE A 157 -5.21 -6.86 5.14
CA ILE A 157 -5.58 -6.98 3.72
C ILE A 157 -7.09 -6.94 3.54
N ARG A 158 -7.83 -7.71 4.36
CA ARG A 158 -9.29 -7.78 4.27
C ARG A 158 -9.94 -6.43 4.58
N ASN A 159 -9.46 -5.71 5.59
CA ASN A 159 -9.94 -4.36 5.89
C ASN A 159 -9.71 -3.43 4.69
N PHE A 160 -8.50 -3.40 4.14
CA PHE A 160 -8.21 -2.59 2.95
C PHE A 160 -9.07 -2.99 1.74
N SER A 161 -9.41 -4.27 1.56
CA SER A 161 -10.30 -4.68 0.46
C SER A 161 -11.75 -4.22 0.62
N MET A 162 -12.21 -3.99 1.86
CA MET A 162 -13.56 -3.48 2.14
C MET A 162 -13.62 -1.96 2.14
N TYR A 163 -12.50 -1.29 2.43
CA TYR A 163 -12.43 0.16 2.61
C TYR A 163 -13.00 0.97 1.45
N PRO A 164 -12.71 0.68 0.16
CA PRO A 164 -13.25 1.46 -0.96
C PRO A 164 -14.78 1.54 -0.97
N TYR A 165 -15.45 0.46 -0.58
CA TYR A 165 -16.91 0.36 -0.56
C TYR A 165 -17.55 1.15 0.59
N LEU A 166 -16.78 1.46 1.63
CA LEU A 166 -17.22 2.31 2.74
C LEU A 166 -16.81 3.77 2.52
N LEU A 167 -15.59 3.98 2.06
CA LEU A 167 -14.98 5.30 1.92
C LEU A 167 -15.67 6.12 0.84
N VAL A 168 -15.87 5.57 -0.36
CA VAL A 168 -16.42 6.32 -1.50
C VAL A 168 -17.83 6.85 -1.21
N PRO A 169 -18.80 6.03 -0.72
CA PRO A 169 -20.10 6.57 -0.35
C PRO A 169 -20.01 7.59 0.79
N SER A 170 -19.17 7.33 1.80
CA SER A 170 -19.03 8.25 2.95
C SER A 170 -18.53 9.63 2.51
N GLU A 171 -17.50 9.66 1.67
CA GLU A 171 -16.94 10.89 1.10
C GLU A 171 -17.98 11.69 0.32
N LEU A 172 -18.78 11.01 -0.52
CA LEU A 172 -19.82 11.65 -1.32
C LEU A 172 -21.00 12.16 -0.49
N PHE A 173 -21.48 11.37 0.47
CA PHE A 173 -22.65 11.74 1.28
C PHE A 173 -22.35 12.83 2.31
N MET A 174 -21.14 12.81 2.85
CA MET A 174 -20.72 13.76 3.89
C MET A 174 -19.91 14.93 3.33
N GLU A 175 -19.62 14.94 2.03
CA GLU A 175 -18.94 16.04 1.30
C GLU A 175 -17.56 16.41 1.89
N PHE A 176 -16.84 15.43 2.46
CA PHE A 176 -15.49 15.65 3.05
C PHE A 176 -14.34 15.29 2.11
N ASP A 177 -14.61 15.09 0.82
CA ASP A 177 -13.59 14.78 -0.17
C ASP A 177 -12.78 16.02 -0.61
N ALA A 178 -11.63 15.78 -1.24
CA ALA A 178 -10.73 16.85 -1.68
C ALA A 178 -11.30 17.71 -2.81
N PHE A 179 -12.28 17.22 -3.59
CA PHE A 179 -12.81 17.88 -4.77
C PHE A 179 -14.05 18.74 -4.48
N HIS A 180 -14.82 18.45 -3.44
CA HIS A 180 -16.06 19.15 -3.10
C HIS A 180 -15.87 20.68 -3.05
N TYR A 181 -14.89 21.13 -2.28
CA TYR A 181 -14.61 22.55 -2.05
C TYR A 181 -14.13 23.30 -3.32
N PRO A 182 -13.13 22.79 -4.09
CA PRO A 182 -12.80 23.33 -5.40
C PRO A 182 -13.99 23.39 -6.36
N LEU A 183 -14.78 22.31 -6.48
CA LEU A 183 -15.93 22.26 -7.39
C LEU A 183 -17.01 23.29 -7.00
N ARG A 184 -17.28 23.44 -5.70
CA ARG A 184 -18.19 24.46 -5.17
C ARG A 184 -17.73 25.87 -5.54
N ASP A 185 -16.45 26.17 -5.36
CA ASP A 185 -15.90 27.49 -5.66
C ASP A 185 -15.91 27.77 -7.18
N MET A 186 -15.51 26.79 -7.99
CA MET A 186 -15.58 26.88 -9.46
C MET A 186 -17.02 27.11 -9.95
N ASN A 187 -17.99 26.38 -9.39
CA ASN A 187 -19.40 26.55 -9.76
C ASN A 187 -19.91 27.95 -9.42
N ARG A 188 -19.48 28.52 -8.27
CA ARG A 188 -19.84 29.89 -7.89
C ARG A 188 -19.23 30.95 -8.81
N THR A 189 -18.05 30.70 -9.37
CA THR A 189 -17.37 31.68 -10.24
C THR A 189 -17.77 31.56 -11.71
N CYS A 190 -17.97 30.34 -12.19
CA CYS A 190 -18.23 30.05 -13.61
C CYS A 190 -19.71 29.82 -13.94
N GLU A 191 -20.58 29.74 -12.93
CA GLU A 191 -22.03 29.52 -13.07
C GLU A 191 -22.36 28.35 -14.02
N PHE A 192 -21.91 27.15 -13.66
CA PHE A 192 -22.01 25.99 -14.55
C PHE A 192 -23.46 25.61 -14.86
N SER A 193 -23.70 25.18 -16.11
CA SER A 193 -24.97 24.60 -16.51
C SER A 193 -25.24 23.28 -15.77
N GLN A 194 -26.52 22.87 -15.68
CA GLN A 194 -26.89 21.58 -15.08
C GLN A 194 -26.19 20.39 -15.74
N VAL A 195 -26.04 20.41 -17.08
CA VAL A 195 -25.36 19.35 -17.83
C VAL A 195 -23.88 19.27 -17.41
N THR A 196 -23.22 20.42 -17.30
CA THR A 196 -21.81 20.49 -16.86
C THR A 196 -21.66 19.95 -15.44
N LEU A 197 -22.57 20.30 -14.52
CA LEU A 197 -22.55 19.79 -13.15
C LEU A 197 -22.73 18.28 -13.08
N VAL A 198 -23.63 17.71 -13.89
CA VAL A 198 -23.80 16.25 -13.98
C VAL A 198 -22.51 15.58 -14.46
N ILE A 199 -21.88 16.11 -15.52
CA ILE A 199 -20.61 15.56 -16.05
C ILE A 199 -19.51 15.64 -14.99
N LEU A 200 -19.39 16.77 -14.29
CA LEU A 200 -18.39 16.96 -13.23
C LEU A 200 -18.62 16.00 -12.06
N ASN A 201 -19.86 15.77 -11.64
CA ASN A 201 -20.18 14.83 -10.57
C ASN A 201 -19.91 13.37 -10.95
N VAL A 202 -20.16 12.98 -12.21
CA VAL A 202 -19.80 11.65 -12.71
C VAL A 202 -18.28 11.46 -12.75
N LEU A 203 -17.55 12.48 -13.22
CA LEU A 203 -16.09 12.45 -13.22
C LEU A 203 -15.54 12.40 -11.78
N HIS A 204 -16.10 13.20 -10.88
CA HIS A 204 -15.76 13.23 -9.46
C HIS A 204 -15.94 11.85 -8.82
N PHE A 205 -17.11 11.22 -8.99
CA PHE A 205 -17.37 9.86 -8.52
C PHE A 205 -16.35 8.85 -9.06
N THR A 206 -16.01 8.96 -10.34
CA THR A 206 -15.06 8.06 -11.01
C THR A 206 -13.66 8.21 -10.41
N ILE A 207 -13.19 9.45 -10.24
CA ILE A 207 -11.86 9.75 -9.65
C ILE A 207 -11.79 9.24 -8.20
N LEU A 208 -12.79 9.53 -7.37
CA LEU A 208 -12.84 9.04 -5.99
C LEU A 208 -12.79 7.51 -5.93
N THR A 209 -13.57 6.85 -6.78
CA THR A 209 -13.59 5.39 -6.85
C THR A 209 -12.20 4.85 -7.21
N VAL A 210 -11.59 5.34 -8.29
CA VAL A 210 -10.25 4.91 -8.70
C VAL A 210 -9.23 5.12 -7.58
N ASN A 211 -9.24 6.31 -6.95
CA ASN A 211 -8.31 6.64 -5.88
C ASN A 211 -8.46 5.71 -4.67
N ALA A 212 -9.69 5.47 -4.21
CA ALA A 212 -9.95 4.60 -3.08
C ALA A 212 -9.46 3.17 -3.34
N PHE A 213 -9.72 2.63 -4.54
CA PHE A 213 -9.24 1.30 -4.93
C PHE A 213 -7.72 1.23 -5.07
N GLU A 214 -7.10 2.22 -5.70
CA GLU A 214 -5.65 2.24 -5.92
C GLU A 214 -4.87 2.44 -4.61
N ALA A 215 -5.30 3.38 -3.76
CA ALA A 215 -4.74 3.57 -2.43
C ALA A 215 -4.87 2.30 -1.58
N SER A 216 -6.06 1.69 -1.57
CA SER A 216 -6.32 0.44 -0.83
C SER A 216 -5.56 -0.76 -1.37
N ARG A 217 -5.00 -0.68 -2.58
CA ARG A 217 -4.12 -1.71 -3.12
C ARG A 217 -2.66 -1.48 -2.76
N ILE A 218 -2.20 -0.24 -2.90
CA ILE A 218 -0.79 0.16 -2.67
C ILE A 218 -0.44 0.07 -1.19
N MET A 219 -1.30 0.60 -0.31
CA MET A 219 -1.05 0.64 1.13
C MET A 219 -0.78 -0.73 1.77
N PRO A 220 -1.67 -1.75 1.64
CA PRO A 220 -1.39 -3.06 2.21
C PRO A 220 -0.20 -3.75 1.55
N LEU A 221 0.08 -3.53 0.26
CA LEU A 221 1.27 -4.10 -0.38
C LEU A 221 2.55 -3.61 0.29
N VAL A 222 2.65 -2.30 0.56
CA VAL A 222 3.82 -1.70 1.21
C VAL A 222 3.94 -2.19 2.64
N ILE A 223 2.83 -2.26 3.38
CA ILE A 223 2.78 -2.82 4.74
C ILE A 223 3.27 -4.28 4.76
N LEU A 224 2.82 -5.10 3.80
CA LEU A 224 3.23 -6.50 3.68
C LEU A 224 4.73 -6.63 3.39
N ILE A 225 5.24 -5.87 2.42
CA ILE A 225 6.67 -5.86 2.09
C ILE A 225 7.49 -5.44 3.30
N PHE A 226 7.08 -4.38 4.00
CA PHE A 226 7.77 -3.88 5.18
C PHE A 226 7.78 -4.88 6.34
N ILE A 227 6.60 -5.37 6.75
CA ILE A 227 6.48 -6.31 7.88
C ILE A 227 7.17 -7.63 7.55
N SER A 228 7.05 -8.14 6.32
CA SER A 228 7.77 -9.35 5.92
C SER A 228 9.27 -9.12 5.97
N MET A 229 9.79 -8.02 5.41
CA MET A 229 11.22 -7.71 5.44
C MET A 229 11.76 -7.63 6.88
N LEU A 230 11.05 -6.97 7.81
CA LEU A 230 11.43 -6.91 9.21
C LEU A 230 11.52 -8.30 9.85
N ASN A 231 10.54 -9.17 9.59
CA ASN A 231 10.54 -10.53 10.15
C ASN A 231 11.64 -11.40 9.53
N LEU A 232 11.84 -11.32 8.22
CA LEU A 232 12.95 -12.01 7.53
C LEU A 232 14.31 -11.59 8.11
N MET A 233 14.53 -10.29 8.30
CA MET A 233 15.76 -9.77 8.91
C MET A 233 15.92 -10.28 10.35
N LYS A 234 14.85 -10.25 11.15
CA LYS A 234 14.88 -10.79 12.53
C LYS A 234 15.29 -12.26 12.55
N THR A 235 14.73 -13.10 11.67
CA THR A 235 15.10 -14.51 11.54
C THR A 235 16.58 -14.65 11.20
N ILE A 236 17.04 -13.97 10.15
CA ILE A 236 18.45 -14.01 9.71
C ILE A 236 19.40 -13.60 10.84
N PHE A 237 19.13 -12.49 11.52
CA PHE A 237 19.97 -12.03 12.63
C PHE A 237 19.98 -13.02 13.81
N SER A 238 18.83 -13.62 14.15
CA SER A 238 18.78 -14.63 15.21
C SER A 238 19.59 -15.87 14.86
N THR A 239 19.49 -16.36 13.62
CA THR A 239 20.23 -17.55 13.16
C THR A 239 21.73 -17.29 13.13
N CYS A 240 22.16 -16.14 12.62
CA CYS A 240 23.57 -15.76 12.63
C CYS A 240 24.13 -15.65 14.06
N HIS A 241 23.35 -15.12 15.00
CA HIS A 241 23.75 -15.02 16.39
C HIS A 241 23.88 -16.39 17.06
N THR A 242 22.93 -17.31 16.84
CA THR A 242 22.99 -18.69 17.36
C THR A 242 24.20 -19.44 16.82
N ASN A 243 24.40 -19.44 15.49
CA ASN A 243 25.54 -20.13 14.87
C ASN A 243 26.88 -19.62 15.39
N ARG A 244 27.01 -18.32 15.65
CA ARG A 244 28.23 -17.73 16.25
C ARG A 244 28.50 -18.30 17.64
N ASN A 245 27.47 -18.43 18.47
CA ASN A 245 27.61 -18.94 19.82
C ASN A 245 27.97 -20.43 19.83
N ASP A 246 27.39 -21.21 18.93
CA ASP A 246 27.68 -22.64 18.79
C ASP A 246 29.14 -22.86 18.39
N VAL A 247 29.64 -22.11 17.40
CA VAL A 247 31.06 -22.15 17.00
C VAL A 247 31.95 -21.77 18.19
N LEU A 248 31.65 -20.69 18.90
CA LEU A 248 32.45 -20.27 20.07
C LEU A 248 32.43 -21.29 21.21
N SER A 249 31.36 -22.07 21.36
CA SER A 249 31.29 -23.15 22.36
C SER A 249 32.21 -24.32 22.00
N GLN A 250 32.26 -24.71 20.72
CA GLN A 250 33.16 -25.77 20.23
C GLN A 250 34.64 -25.43 20.38
N TRP A 251 35.02 -24.14 20.35
CA TRP A 251 36.41 -23.71 20.58
C TRP A 251 36.82 -23.67 22.06
N ARG A 252 35.88 -23.82 23.00
CA ARG A 252 36.18 -23.79 24.45
C ARG A 252 36.37 -25.17 25.07
N GLU A 253 36.01 -26.24 24.36
CA GLU A 253 36.23 -27.64 24.74
C GLU A 253 37.58 -28.14 24.21
#